data_AF-A0A953P364-F1
#
_entry.id   AF-A0A953P364-F1
#
_cell.length_a   1.000
_cell.length_b   1.000
_cell.length_c   1.000
_cell.angle_alpha   90.00
_cell.angle_beta   90.00
_cell.angle_gamma   90.00
#
_symmetry.space_group_name_H-M   'P 1'
#
loop_
_entity.id
_entity.type
_entity.pdbx_description
1 polymer ?
#
loop_
_entity_poly.entity_id
_entity_poly.type
_entity_poly.pdbx_seq_one_letter_code
_entity_poly.pdbx_strand_id
1 'polypeptide(L)'
;MNPKEIELLVSAARDASGQICRRKAIGADQLHVGDRTFLDSRNARNVAEWLGALKTLVSEYLLEDVGQNGDFYSVTDFGYSAADLLEDFARWPTNQVTVEARYFNAPTETLTLTCSAVIQLPAAYYQYCIRADMDITRKQKESRTLLVDGNDLRVINAIAWEPTDLSFVINGTNETKTFLVERTEDLKIVKFRIKG
;
A
#
# COMPACT_ATOMS: atom_id res chain seq x y z
N MET A 1 3.71 -10.66 1.54
CA MET A 1 3.66 -9.55 0.59
C MET A 1 3.99 -8.22 1.25
N ASN A 2 4.84 -7.42 0.62
CA ASN A 2 5.12 -6.03 0.98
C ASN A 2 4.09 -5.07 0.32
N PRO A 3 4.06 -3.76 0.70
CA PRO A 3 3.07 -2.82 0.17
C PRO A 3 3.03 -2.70 -1.36
N LYS A 4 4.18 -2.73 -2.04
CA LYS A 4 4.27 -2.64 -3.51
C LYS A 4 3.79 -3.91 -4.19
N GLU A 5 4.09 -5.08 -3.62
CA GLU A 5 3.56 -6.37 -4.09
C GLU A 5 2.03 -6.39 -4.01
N ILE A 6 1.46 -5.97 -2.87
CA ILE A 6 0.01 -5.83 -2.68
C ILE A 6 -0.57 -4.87 -3.72
N GLU A 7 0.02 -3.68 -3.84
CA GLU A 7 -0.49 -2.65 -4.72
C GLU A 7 -0.45 -3.05 -6.20
N LEU A 8 0.62 -3.72 -6.63
CA LEU A 8 0.74 -4.20 -8.02
C LEU A 8 -0.26 -5.32 -8.31
N LEU A 9 -0.36 -6.31 -7.41
CA LEU A 9 -1.28 -7.44 -7.56
C LEU A 9 -2.74 -6.98 -7.58
N VAL A 10 -3.15 -6.16 -6.60
CA VAL A 10 -4.54 -5.67 -6.51
C VAL A 10 -4.89 -4.74 -7.67
N SER A 11 -3.94 -3.90 -8.12
CA SER A 11 -4.18 -3.06 -9.31
C SER A 11 -4.43 -3.93 -10.54
N ALA A 12 -3.61 -4.97 -10.75
CA ALA A 12 -3.76 -5.87 -11.90
C ALA A 12 -5.04 -6.70 -11.83
N ALA A 13 -5.38 -7.25 -10.66
CA ALA A 13 -6.57 -8.06 -10.46
C ALA A 13 -7.88 -7.27 -10.62
N ARG A 14 -7.86 -5.96 -10.35
CA ARG A 14 -9.02 -5.06 -10.54
C ARG A 14 -9.11 -4.49 -11.96
N ASP A 15 -8.02 -4.54 -12.73
CA ASP A 15 -8.02 -4.11 -14.12
C ASP A 15 -8.73 -5.14 -15.00
N ALA A 16 -9.52 -4.70 -15.97
CA ALA A 16 -10.29 -5.58 -16.84
C ALA A 16 -9.43 -6.56 -17.66
N SER A 17 -8.16 -6.21 -17.91
CA SER A 17 -7.23 -7.09 -18.61
C SER A 17 -6.62 -8.17 -17.71
N GLY A 18 -6.59 -7.96 -16.39
CA GLY A 18 -5.86 -8.84 -15.48
C GLY A 18 -4.35 -8.83 -15.71
N GLN A 19 -3.80 -7.81 -16.38
CA GLN A 19 -2.43 -7.80 -16.89
C GLN A 19 -1.58 -6.66 -16.33
N ILE A 20 -0.28 -6.95 -16.24
CA ILE A 20 0.77 -5.97 -15.98
C ILE A 20 1.69 -5.95 -17.19
N CYS A 21 1.92 -4.75 -17.72
CA CYS A 21 2.76 -4.53 -18.88
C CYS A 21 4.07 -3.87 -18.45
N ARG A 22 5.20 -4.49 -18.80
CA ARG A 22 6.53 -3.93 -18.63
C ARG A 22 7.11 -3.61 -20.00
N ARG A 23 7.43 -2.34 -20.26
CA ARG A 23 8.08 -1.95 -21.51
C ARG A 23 9.52 -1.55 -21.24
N LYS A 24 10.44 -2.41 -21.65
CA LYS A 24 11.88 -2.14 -21.67
C LYS A 24 12.22 -1.30 -22.89
N ALA A 25 12.04 0.02 -22.80
CA ALA A 25 12.41 0.93 -23.88
C ALA A 25 13.92 1.24 -23.85
N ILE A 26 14.49 1.61 -25.01
CA ILE A 26 15.79 2.28 -25.08
C ILE A 26 15.60 3.68 -24.47
N GLY A 27 15.79 3.76 -23.14
CA GLY A 27 15.43 4.92 -22.33
C GLY A 27 14.98 4.49 -20.94
N ALA A 28 13.78 4.90 -20.53
CA ALA A 28 13.21 4.54 -19.25
C ALA A 28 12.38 3.25 -19.34
N ASP A 29 12.66 2.30 -18.44
CA ASP A 29 11.78 1.15 -18.20
C ASP A 29 10.42 1.67 -17.74
N GLN A 30 9.34 1.03 -18.18
CA GLN A 30 7.98 1.37 -17.79
C GLN A 30 7.29 0.13 -17.22
N LEU A 31 6.52 0.32 -16.15
CA LEU A 31 5.65 -0.69 -15.58
C LEU A 31 4.27 -0.07 -15.44
N HIS A 32 3.27 -0.67 -16.07
CA HIS A 32 1.90 -0.15 -16.06
C HIS A 32 0.84 -1.25 -15.92
N VAL A 33 -0.28 -0.85 -15.36
CA VAL A 33 -1.53 -1.62 -15.28
C VAL A 33 -2.64 -0.68 -15.72
N GLY A 34 -3.35 -1.03 -16.80
CA GLY A 34 -4.26 -0.10 -17.47
C GLY A 34 -3.57 1.23 -17.75
N ASP A 35 -4.18 2.33 -17.31
CA ASP A 35 -3.66 3.69 -17.48
C ASP A 35 -2.63 4.11 -16.42
N ARG A 36 -2.35 3.26 -15.42
CA ARG A 36 -1.50 3.61 -14.29
C ARG A 36 -0.05 3.19 -14.52
N THR A 37 0.88 4.15 -14.42
CA THR A 37 2.34 3.88 -14.40
C THR A 37 2.89 3.85 -12.97
N PHE A 38 3.74 2.87 -12.68
CA PHE A 38 4.32 2.65 -11.35
C PHE A 38 5.77 3.14 -11.21
N LEU A 39 6.54 3.11 -12.30
CA LEU A 39 7.95 3.49 -12.26
C LEU A 39 8.11 5.00 -12.36
N ASP A 40 8.84 5.59 -11.41
CA ASP A 40 9.45 6.90 -11.58
C ASP A 40 10.88 6.73 -12.10
N SER A 41 11.06 6.97 -13.41
CA SER A 41 12.35 6.79 -14.09
C SER A 41 13.48 7.69 -13.57
N ARG A 42 13.16 8.75 -12.81
CA ARG A 42 14.14 9.63 -12.19
C ARG A 42 14.62 9.10 -10.82
N ASN A 43 13.97 8.06 -10.30
CA ASN A 43 14.26 7.49 -8.98
C ASN A 43 14.63 6.02 -9.10
N ALA A 44 15.94 5.74 -9.20
CA ALA A 44 16.47 4.39 -9.35
C ALA A 44 16.05 3.43 -8.21
N ARG A 45 15.85 3.95 -6.98
CA ARG A 45 15.35 3.15 -5.86
C ARG A 45 13.90 2.75 -6.08
N ASN A 46 13.04 3.70 -6.46
CA ASN A 46 11.63 3.42 -6.78
C ASN A 46 11.51 2.35 -7.88
N VAL A 47 12.33 2.46 -8.93
CA VAL A 47 12.40 1.47 -10.02
C VAL A 47 12.79 0.09 -9.49
N ALA A 48 13.87 0.01 -8.70
CA ALA A 48 14.34 -1.27 -8.15
C ALA A 48 13.30 -1.92 -7.22
N GLU A 49 12.60 -1.13 -6.40
CA GLU A 49 11.56 -1.64 -5.49
C GLU A 49 10.35 -2.21 -6.25
N TRP A 50 9.89 -1.53 -7.29
CA TRP A 50 8.76 -2.02 -8.10
C TRP A 50 9.11 -3.25 -8.93
N LEU A 51 10.28 -3.26 -9.56
CA LEU A 51 10.74 -4.43 -10.31
C LEU A 51 11.05 -5.62 -9.38
N GLY A 52 11.51 -5.35 -8.16
CA GLY A 52 11.64 -6.36 -7.11
C GLY A 52 10.29 -6.97 -6.74
N ALA A 53 9.27 -6.13 -6.50
CA ALA A 53 7.91 -6.58 -6.20
C ALA A 53 7.33 -7.45 -7.33
N LEU A 54 7.46 -7.02 -8.59
CA LEU A 54 7.05 -7.82 -9.76
C LEU A 54 7.73 -9.20 -9.77
N LYS A 55 9.05 -9.24 -9.55
CA LYS A 55 9.82 -10.48 -9.51
C LYS A 55 9.35 -11.42 -8.40
N THR A 56 9.07 -10.88 -7.20
CA THR A 56 8.53 -11.69 -6.09
C THR A 56 7.20 -12.31 -6.47
N LEU A 57 6.26 -11.51 -6.98
CA LEU A 57 4.91 -11.98 -7.35
C LEU A 57 4.96 -13.10 -8.42
N VAL A 58 5.87 -13.00 -9.39
CA VAL A 58 6.10 -14.08 -10.37
C VAL A 58 6.69 -15.33 -9.70
N SER A 59 7.70 -15.16 -8.83
CA SER A 59 8.32 -16.29 -8.14
C SER A 59 7.37 -17.01 -7.16
N GLU A 60 6.37 -16.32 -6.66
CA GLU A 60 5.31 -16.85 -5.78
C GLU A 60 4.10 -17.38 -6.57
N TYR A 61 4.17 -17.45 -7.90
CA TYR A 61 3.10 -17.92 -8.80
C TYR A 61 1.79 -17.10 -8.71
N LEU A 62 1.86 -15.88 -8.19
CA LEU A 62 0.72 -14.93 -8.17
C LEU A 62 0.56 -14.23 -9.52
N LEU A 63 1.65 -14.12 -10.27
CA LEU A 63 1.68 -13.67 -11.65
C LEU A 63 2.41 -14.71 -12.50
N GLU A 64 2.08 -14.77 -13.77
CA GLU A 64 2.82 -15.55 -14.76
C GLU A 64 3.28 -14.64 -15.90
N ASP A 65 4.48 -14.88 -16.42
CA ASP A 65 4.98 -14.20 -17.61
C ASP A 65 4.37 -14.86 -18.84
N VAL A 66 3.42 -14.16 -19.48
CA VAL A 66 2.76 -14.62 -20.70
C VAL A 66 3.43 -14.08 -21.96
N GLY A 67 4.35 -13.13 -21.80
CA GLY A 67 5.20 -12.64 -22.87
C GLY A 67 6.45 -13.51 -23.04
N GLN A 68 7.00 -13.58 -24.25
CA GLN A 68 8.25 -14.34 -24.46
C GLN A 68 9.49 -13.66 -23.84
N ASN A 69 9.37 -12.41 -23.34
CA ASN A 69 10.50 -11.57 -22.94
C ASN A 69 10.31 -10.84 -21.59
N GLY A 70 9.30 -11.19 -20.77
CA GLY A 70 9.00 -10.44 -19.55
C GLY A 70 8.46 -9.04 -19.80
N ASP A 71 7.64 -8.93 -20.84
CA ASP A 71 6.96 -7.69 -21.23
C ASP A 71 5.48 -7.68 -20.80
N PHE A 72 4.87 -8.86 -20.61
CA PHE A 72 3.47 -9.01 -20.24
C PHE A 72 3.33 -10.09 -19.18
N TYR A 73 2.66 -9.74 -18.08
CA TYR A 73 2.37 -10.65 -16.99
C TYR A 73 0.86 -10.73 -16.78
N SER A 74 0.34 -11.92 -16.59
CA SER A 74 -1.06 -12.15 -16.26
C SER A 74 -1.20 -12.54 -14.80
N VAL A 75 -2.28 -12.10 -14.15
CA VAL A 75 -2.67 -12.60 -12.83
C VAL A 75 -3.13 -14.05 -12.98
N THR A 76 -2.58 -14.95 -12.15
CA THR A 76 -2.96 -16.37 -12.13
C THR A 76 -4.25 -16.57 -11.31
N ASP A 77 -4.86 -17.75 -11.39
CA ASP A 77 -5.98 -18.13 -10.50
C ASP A 77 -5.62 -17.96 -9.01
N PHE A 78 -4.41 -18.37 -8.63
CA PHE A 78 -3.89 -18.17 -7.28
C PHE A 78 -3.67 -16.69 -6.96
N GLY A 79 -3.22 -15.89 -7.94
CA GLY A 79 -3.10 -14.44 -7.83
C GLY A 79 -4.42 -13.73 -7.57
N TYR A 80 -5.49 -14.09 -8.28
CA TYR A 80 -6.84 -13.56 -8.04
C TYR A 80 -7.33 -13.94 -6.64
N SER A 81 -7.21 -15.22 -6.27
CA SER A 81 -7.58 -15.68 -4.93
C SER A 81 -6.83 -14.93 -3.83
N ALA A 82 -5.56 -14.63 -4.04
CA ALA A 82 -4.76 -13.84 -3.11
C ALA A 82 -5.22 -12.36 -3.09
N ALA A 83 -5.57 -11.78 -4.24
CA ALA A 83 -6.07 -10.42 -4.35
C ALA A 83 -7.42 -10.22 -3.66
N ASP A 84 -8.31 -11.22 -3.71
CA ASP A 84 -9.60 -11.19 -3.02
C ASP A 84 -9.41 -11.13 -1.49
N LEU A 85 -8.36 -11.76 -0.95
CA LEU A 85 -8.01 -11.66 0.47
C LEU A 85 -7.47 -10.27 0.87
N LEU A 86 -7.22 -9.38 -0.10
CA LEU A 86 -6.70 -8.03 0.08
C LEU A 86 -7.79 -6.95 -0.15
N GLU A 87 -9.08 -7.32 -0.05
CA GLU A 87 -10.26 -6.45 -0.29
C GLU A 87 -10.13 -5.02 0.28
N ASP A 88 -9.57 -4.88 1.48
CA ASP A 88 -9.40 -3.58 2.16
C ASP A 88 -8.30 -2.69 1.57
N PHE A 89 -7.58 -3.14 0.54
CA PHE A 89 -6.58 -2.32 -0.12
C PHE A 89 -7.25 -1.16 -0.87
N ALA A 90 -6.83 0.05 -0.53
CA ALA A 90 -7.27 1.26 -1.19
C ALA A 90 -6.10 2.24 -1.35
N ARG A 91 -6.09 2.99 -2.45
CA ARG A 91 -5.18 4.11 -2.66
C ARG A 91 -5.99 5.34 -3.01
N TRP A 92 -5.76 6.41 -2.28
CA TRP A 92 -6.38 7.70 -2.53
C TRP A 92 -5.32 8.73 -2.93
N PRO A 93 -5.39 9.30 -4.14
CA PRO A 93 -4.54 10.43 -4.49
C PRO A 93 -4.94 11.64 -3.64
N THR A 94 -3.97 12.23 -2.95
CA THR A 94 -4.16 13.46 -2.17
C THR A 94 -2.83 14.20 -2.09
N ASN A 95 -2.88 15.53 -2.06
CA ASN A 95 -1.68 16.38 -1.97
C ASN A 95 -1.26 16.65 -0.51
N GLN A 96 -2.18 16.44 0.44
CA GLN A 96 -1.93 16.68 1.85
C GLN A 96 -2.78 15.78 2.75
N VAL A 97 -2.26 15.50 3.93
CA VAL A 97 -2.97 14.81 5.00
C VAL A 97 -2.83 15.59 6.29
N THR A 98 -3.92 15.67 7.04
CA THR A 98 -3.97 16.29 8.36
C THR A 98 -3.99 15.20 9.42
N VAL A 99 -3.01 15.25 10.30
CA VAL A 99 -2.85 14.36 11.45
C VAL A 99 -3.20 15.16 12.70
N GLU A 100 -4.09 14.62 13.53
CA GLU A 100 -4.57 15.29 14.74
C GLU A 100 -4.36 14.41 15.97
N ALA A 101 -4.19 15.05 17.12
CA ALA A 101 -4.32 14.42 18.44
C ALA A 101 -5.40 15.12 19.24
N ARG A 102 -6.52 14.40 19.45
CA ARG A 102 -7.68 14.87 20.19
C ARG A 102 -7.63 14.38 21.63
N TYR A 103 -7.68 15.33 22.56
CA TYR A 103 -7.68 15.07 24.00
C TYR A 103 -9.03 15.43 24.61
N PHE A 104 -9.40 14.75 25.70
CA PHE A 104 -10.67 15.01 26.37
C PHE A 104 -10.75 16.44 26.98
N ASN A 105 -9.64 16.96 27.49
CA ASN A 105 -9.57 18.24 28.22
C ASN A 105 -8.38 19.14 27.80
N ALA A 106 -7.86 18.99 26.58
CA ALA A 106 -6.77 19.82 26.08
C ALA A 106 -7.02 20.23 24.62
N PRO A 107 -6.43 21.35 24.15
CA PRO A 107 -6.50 21.75 22.75
C PRO A 107 -6.03 20.62 21.83
N THR A 108 -6.66 20.51 20.66
CA THR A 108 -6.26 19.53 19.65
C THR A 108 -4.93 19.97 19.04
N GLU A 109 -3.96 19.05 19.02
CA GLU A 109 -2.72 19.25 18.28
C GLU A 109 -2.95 18.82 16.83
N THR A 110 -2.38 19.56 15.87
CA THR A 110 -2.60 19.31 14.45
C THR A 110 -1.33 19.49 13.65
N LEU A 111 -1.09 18.59 12.71
CA LEU A 111 0.02 18.65 11.77
C LEU A 111 -0.47 18.32 10.36
N THR A 112 -0.15 19.17 9.40
CA THR A 112 -0.41 18.90 7.98
C THR A 112 0.87 18.45 7.30
N LEU A 113 0.80 17.32 6.60
CA LEU A 113 1.89 16.76 5.81
C LEU A 113 1.55 16.86 4.33
N THR A 114 2.52 17.25 3.51
CA THR A 114 2.41 17.15 2.05
C THR A 114 2.69 15.71 1.62
N CYS A 115 1.79 15.12 0.84
CA CYS A 115 1.87 13.75 0.36
C CYS A 115 1.51 13.65 -1.11
N SER A 116 1.75 12.49 -1.73
CA SER A 116 1.25 12.17 -3.07
C SER A 116 0.00 11.27 -3.02
N ALA A 117 -0.10 10.44 -1.99
CA ALA A 117 -1.23 9.56 -1.76
C ALA A 117 -1.28 9.05 -0.33
N VAL A 118 -2.46 8.56 0.06
CA VAL A 118 -2.66 7.71 1.23
C VAL A 118 -3.04 6.31 0.74
N ILE A 119 -2.37 5.30 1.26
CA ILE A 119 -2.57 3.89 0.91
C ILE A 119 -3.05 3.15 2.15
N GLN A 120 -4.23 2.54 2.07
CA GLN A 120 -4.69 1.58 3.05
C GLN A 120 -4.17 0.19 2.70
N LEU A 121 -3.45 -0.41 3.64
CA LEU A 121 -2.98 -1.79 3.58
C LEU A 121 -3.91 -2.68 4.41
N PRO A 122 -4.31 -3.85 3.87
CA PRO A 122 -5.13 -4.81 4.60
C PRO A 122 -4.37 -5.39 5.80
N ALA A 123 -5.11 -5.99 6.73
CA ALA A 123 -4.51 -6.70 7.85
C ALA A 123 -3.67 -7.89 7.34
N ALA A 124 -2.46 -8.03 7.86
CA ALA A 124 -1.62 -9.18 7.59
C ALA A 124 -1.87 -10.26 8.65
N TYR A 125 -1.82 -11.52 8.24
CA TYR A 125 -2.01 -12.66 9.13
C TYR A 125 -0.88 -13.67 8.96
N TYR A 126 -0.58 -14.43 10.01
CA TYR A 126 0.29 -15.60 9.91
C TYR A 126 -0.36 -16.68 9.03
N GLN A 127 0.45 -17.49 8.35
CA GLN A 127 -0.03 -18.76 7.80
C GLN A 127 -0.57 -19.61 8.95
N TYR A 128 -1.67 -20.31 8.67
CA TYR A 128 -2.51 -21.06 9.60
C TYR A 128 -1.79 -21.58 10.85
N CYS A 129 -2.28 -21.22 12.04
CA CYS A 129 -1.85 -21.86 13.27
C CYS A 129 -2.77 -23.06 13.52
N ILE A 130 -2.19 -24.27 13.50
CA ILE A 130 -2.86 -25.50 13.94
C ILE A 130 -2.67 -25.58 15.46
N ARG A 131 -3.75 -25.46 16.21
CA ARG A 131 -3.74 -25.68 17.67
C ARG A 131 -3.73 -27.18 17.99
N ALA A 132 -3.46 -27.53 19.24
CA ALA A 132 -3.36 -28.93 19.69
C ALA A 132 -4.67 -29.73 19.51
N ASP A 133 -5.80 -29.04 19.36
CA ASP A 133 -7.15 -29.56 19.09
C ASP A 133 -7.47 -29.68 17.59
N MET A 134 -6.49 -29.42 16.70
CA MET A 134 -6.65 -29.32 15.24
C MET A 134 -7.53 -28.15 14.75
N ASP A 135 -7.85 -27.17 15.61
CA ASP A 135 -8.51 -25.94 15.14
C ASP A 135 -7.55 -25.10 14.30
N ILE A 136 -7.99 -24.76 13.10
CA ILE A 136 -7.29 -23.89 12.17
C ILE A 136 -7.69 -22.45 12.49
N THR A 137 -6.79 -21.72 13.14
CA THR A 137 -7.01 -20.29 13.45
C THR A 137 -6.02 -19.41 12.70
N ARG A 138 -6.53 -18.32 12.13
CA ARG A 138 -5.71 -17.30 11.46
C ARG A 138 -5.29 -16.27 12.50
N LYS A 139 -4.05 -16.32 12.98
CA LYS A 139 -3.53 -15.31 13.91
C LYS A 139 -3.19 -14.03 13.15
N GLN A 140 -3.77 -12.91 13.55
CA GLN A 140 -3.44 -11.60 12.98
C GLN A 140 -2.00 -11.24 13.32
N LYS A 141 -1.22 -10.96 12.28
CA LYS A 141 0.19 -10.54 12.36
C LYS A 141 0.29 -9.03 12.44
N GLU A 142 -0.52 -8.32 11.65
CA GLU A 142 -0.54 -6.88 11.60
C GLU A 142 -1.98 -6.39 11.34
N SER A 143 -2.40 -5.34 12.02
CA SER A 143 -3.69 -4.69 11.75
C SER A 143 -3.69 -3.94 10.42
N ARG A 144 -4.89 -3.52 9.99
CA ARG A 144 -5.04 -2.59 8.88
C ARG A 144 -4.23 -1.32 9.16
N THR A 145 -3.51 -0.85 8.16
CA THR A 145 -2.61 0.29 8.31
C THR A 145 -2.79 1.30 7.19
N LEU A 146 -2.54 2.56 7.47
CA LEU A 146 -2.43 3.63 6.48
C LEU A 146 -0.96 3.96 6.30
N LEU A 147 -0.49 3.90 5.06
CA LEU A 147 0.80 4.41 4.63
C LEU A 147 0.57 5.75 3.93
N VAL A 148 1.35 6.77 4.30
CA VAL A 148 1.33 8.05 3.60
C VAL A 148 2.59 8.17 2.73
N ASP A 149 2.37 8.29 1.43
CA ASP A 149 3.41 8.27 0.40
C ASP A 149 3.89 9.69 0.07
N GLY A 150 5.20 9.86 -0.19
CA GLY A 150 5.78 11.15 -0.61
C GLY A 150 6.07 12.19 0.49
N ASN A 151 6.09 11.80 1.76
CA ASN A 151 6.23 12.74 2.88
C ASN A 151 7.67 13.00 3.35
N ASP A 152 7.88 14.16 3.99
CA ASP A 152 9.06 14.38 4.83
C ASP A 152 8.92 13.69 6.19
N LEU A 153 9.67 12.60 6.37
CA LEU A 153 9.72 11.82 7.61
C LEU A 153 10.16 12.67 8.82
N ARG A 154 10.95 13.74 8.61
CA ARG A 154 11.50 14.54 9.70
C ARG A 154 10.43 15.25 10.50
N VAL A 155 9.46 15.85 9.80
CA VAL A 155 8.40 16.65 10.43
C VAL A 155 7.55 15.77 11.35
N ILE A 156 7.16 14.61 10.85
CA ILE A 156 6.28 13.71 11.59
C ILE A 156 7.01 12.93 12.69
N ASN A 157 8.32 12.68 12.56
CA ASN A 157 9.12 12.08 13.62
C ASN A 157 9.50 13.07 14.73
N ALA A 158 9.26 14.37 14.52
CA ALA A 158 9.55 15.41 15.51
C ALA A 158 8.36 15.74 16.44
N ILE A 159 7.18 15.17 16.19
CA ILE A 159 6.01 15.42 17.06
C ILE A 159 6.23 14.78 18.43
N ALA A 160 5.82 15.47 19.49
CA ALA A 160 5.88 14.98 20.88
C ALA A 160 4.55 14.35 21.36
N TRP A 161 3.52 14.37 20.52
CA TRP A 161 2.18 13.91 20.82
C TRP A 161 1.81 12.67 20.01
N GLU A 162 0.85 11.89 20.51
CA GLU A 162 0.36 10.68 19.85
C GLU A 162 -0.81 10.98 18.92
N PRO A 163 -0.68 10.68 17.61
CA PRO A 163 -1.78 10.83 16.66
C PRO A 163 -3.00 9.96 17.03
N THR A 164 -4.19 10.55 17.00
CA THR A 164 -5.47 9.87 17.23
C THR A 164 -6.33 9.80 15.97
N ASP A 165 -6.23 10.82 15.12
CA ASP A 165 -7.05 10.96 13.93
C ASP A 165 -6.18 11.32 12.73
N LEU A 166 -6.57 10.82 11.56
CA LEU A 166 -5.96 11.15 10.29
C LEU A 166 -7.07 11.45 9.29
N SER A 167 -7.02 12.63 8.67
CA SER A 167 -7.99 13.06 7.66
C SER A 167 -7.34 13.64 6.42
N PHE A 168 -8.00 13.47 5.27
CA PHE A 168 -7.57 14.05 3.99
C PHE A 168 -8.73 14.16 3.03
N VAL A 169 -8.59 15.04 2.03
CA VAL A 169 -9.53 15.21 0.93
C VAL A 169 -9.00 14.45 -0.28
N ILE A 170 -9.84 13.62 -0.90
CA ILE A 170 -9.48 12.86 -2.10
C ILE A 170 -9.45 13.81 -3.31
N ASN A 171 -8.33 13.82 -4.03
CA ASN A 171 -8.20 14.59 -5.25
C ASN A 171 -9.20 14.12 -6.30
N GLY A 172 -10.00 15.05 -6.85
CA GLY A 172 -10.95 14.78 -7.93
C GLY A 172 -12.38 14.48 -7.48
N THR A 173 -12.62 14.12 -6.22
CA THR A 173 -13.97 13.83 -5.70
C THR A 173 -14.44 14.82 -4.62
N ASN A 174 -13.53 15.63 -4.05
CA ASN A 174 -13.79 16.49 -2.87
C ASN A 174 -14.36 15.73 -1.65
N GLU A 175 -14.24 14.39 -1.63
CA GLU A 175 -14.66 13.57 -0.51
C GLU A 175 -13.58 13.60 0.57
N THR A 176 -13.99 13.86 1.82
CA THR A 176 -13.10 13.80 2.98
C THR A 176 -13.15 12.41 3.60
N LYS A 177 -11.99 11.78 3.79
CA LYS A 177 -11.84 10.56 4.58
C LYS A 177 -11.24 10.89 5.93
N THR A 178 -11.74 10.23 6.98
CA THR A 178 -11.22 10.33 8.34
C THR A 178 -11.07 8.94 8.94
N PHE A 179 -9.95 8.70 9.61
CA PHE A 179 -9.62 7.43 10.24
C PHE A 179 -9.16 7.67 11.67
N LEU A 180 -9.64 6.83 12.58
CA LEU A 180 -9.03 6.70 13.91
C LEU A 180 -7.74 5.90 13.76
N VAL A 181 -6.66 6.47 14.24
CA VAL A 181 -5.32 5.92 14.03
C VAL A 181 -4.49 5.94 15.28
N GLU A 182 -3.34 5.30 15.16
CA GLU A 182 -2.20 5.44 16.04
C GLU A 182 -0.93 5.24 15.23
N ARG A 183 0.14 5.91 15.66
CA ARG A 183 1.42 5.86 14.96
C ARG A 183 2.12 4.53 15.23
N THR A 184 2.65 3.90 14.18
CA THR A 184 3.49 2.70 14.33
C THR A 184 4.91 3.09 14.76
N GLU A 185 5.63 2.19 15.41
CA GLU A 185 7.01 2.40 15.86
C GLU A 185 8.04 2.53 14.72
N ASP A 186 7.69 2.14 13.49
CA ASP A 186 8.59 2.26 12.34
C ASP A 186 8.74 3.72 11.88
N LEU A 187 9.89 4.32 12.22
CA LEU A 187 10.22 5.71 11.88
C LEU A 187 10.77 5.91 10.47
N LYS A 188 10.99 4.82 9.71
CA LYS A 188 11.50 4.89 8.32
C LYS A 188 10.41 5.18 7.31
N ILE A 189 9.15 5.01 7.70
CA ILE A 189 7.97 5.22 6.86
C ILE A 189 6.90 5.97 7.65
N VAL A 190 6.05 6.73 6.96
CA VAL A 190 4.90 7.34 7.61
C VAL A 190 3.75 6.33 7.60
N LYS A 191 3.69 5.53 8.66
CA LYS A 191 2.70 4.47 8.81
C LYS A 191 1.89 4.61 10.10
N PHE A 192 0.60 4.36 9.98
CA PHE A 192 -0.37 4.44 11.06
C PHE A 192 -1.18 3.14 11.11
N ARG A 193 -1.41 2.60 12.31
CA ARG A 193 -2.37 1.50 12.52
C ARG A 193 -3.76 2.11 12.63
N ILE A 194 -4.74 1.55 11.93
CA ILE A 194 -6.14 1.96 12.02
C ILE A 194 -6.74 1.32 13.28
N LYS A 195 -7.43 2.12 14.09
CA LYS A 195 -8.21 1.65 15.25
C LYS A 195 -9.64 1.34 14.77
N GLY A 196 -10.05 0.08 14.87
CA GLY A 196 -11.35 -0.40 14.37
C GLY A 196 -11.29 -1.87 14.01
#